data_AF-A0A943CUW0-F1
#
_entry.id   AF-A0A943CUW0-F1
#
_cell.length_a   1.000
_cell.length_b   1.000
_cell.length_c   1.000
_cell.angle_alpha   90.00
_cell.angle_beta   90.00
_cell.angle_gamma   90.00
#
_symmetry.space_group_name_H-M   'P 1'
#
loop_
_entity.id
_entity.type
_entity.pdbx_description
1 polymer ?
#
loop_
_entity_poly.entity_id
_entity_poly.type
_entity_poly.pdbx_seq_one_letter_code
_entity_poly.pdbx_strand_id
1 'polypeptide(L)' 'MECPVCCAKVDMFDICDNCNYQNSGLKENLDGPLGPNKMTLREAREAYKNGEKII' A
#
# COMPACT_ATOMS: atom_id res chain seq x y z
N MET A 1 -9.98 1.26 7.81
CA MET A 1 -9.16 2.48 7.60
C MET A 1 -9.07 2.80 6.11
N GLU A 2 -8.35 3.84 5.72
CA GLU A 2 -8.11 4.13 4.30
C GLU A 2 -6.77 3.54 3.87
N CYS A 3 -6.75 2.92 2.68
CA CYS A 3 -5.54 2.39 2.08
C CYS A 3 -4.56 3.55 1.83
N PRO A 4 -3.31 3.45 2.29
CA PRO A 4 -2.36 4.55 2.17
C PRO A 4 -1.93 4.82 0.72
N VAL A 5 -2.28 3.94 -0.22
CA VAL A 5 -1.96 4.07 -1.65
C VAL A 5 -3.11 4.72 -2.44
N CYS A 6 -4.31 4.14 -2.35
CA CYS A 6 -5.44 4.51 -3.22
C CYS A 6 -6.65 5.09 -2.46
N CYS A 7 -6.55 5.26 -1.14
CA CYS A 7 -7.61 5.76 -0.26
C CYS A 7 -8.91 4.93 -0.21
N ALA A 8 -8.96 3.76 -0.86
CA ALA A 8 -10.07 2.82 -0.71
C ALA A 8 -10.17 2.32 0.74
N LYS A 9 -11.36 1.91 1.17
CA LYS A 9 -11.53 1.26 2.48
C LYS A 9 -10.74 -0.05 2.50
N VAL A 10 -9.99 -0.26 3.57
CA VAL A 10 -9.24 -1.50 3.84
C VAL A 10 -9.19 -1.72 5.35
N ASP A 11 -9.19 -2.97 5.78
CA ASP A 11 -8.99 -3.30 7.18
C ASP A 11 -7.53 -3.15 7.60
N MET A 12 -7.30 -3.11 8.91
CA MET A 12 -5.95 -3.06 9.45
C MET A 12 -5.28 -4.42 9.27
N PHE A 13 -4.03 -4.44 8.80
CA PHE A 13 -3.30 -5.69 8.52
C PHE A 13 -3.97 -6.56 7.44
N ASP A 14 -4.51 -5.93 6.40
CA ASP A 14 -5.21 -6.59 5.29
C ASP A 14 -4.69 -6.10 3.93
N ILE A 15 -5.02 -6.84 2.86
CA ILE A 15 -4.69 -6.49 1.49
C ILE A 15 -5.81 -5.64 0.91
N CYS A 16 -5.46 -4.51 0.29
CA CYS A 16 -6.46 -3.65 -0.33
C CYS A 16 -7.00 -4.28 -1.63
N ASP A 17 -8.30 -4.60 -1.68
CA ASP A 17 -8.95 -5.16 -2.87
C ASP A 17 -8.85 -4.29 -4.13
N ASN A 18 -8.62 -2.97 -3.98
CA ASN A 18 -8.55 -2.05 -5.11
C ASN A 18 -7.14 -1.98 -5.74
N CYS A 19 -6.08 -2.00 -4.94
CA CYS A 19 -4.71 -1.78 -5.43
C CYS A 19 -3.73 -2.91 -5.08
N ASN A 20 -4.15 -3.91 -4.30
CA ASN A 20 -3.36 -5.03 -3.81
C ASN A 20 -2.20 -4.68 -2.86
N TYR A 21 -2.10 -3.42 -2.41
CA TYR A 21 -1.13 -3.06 -1.37
C TYR A 21 -1.52 -3.70 -0.03
N GLN A 22 -0.55 -4.32 0.64
CA GLN A 22 -0.76 -4.89 1.98
C GLN A 22 -0.58 -3.81 3.04
N ASN A 23 -1.68 -3.41 3.67
CA ASN A 23 -1.69 -2.39 4.71
C ASN A 23 -1.05 -2.91 6.01
N SER A 24 -0.03 -2.21 6.51
CA SER A 24 0.68 -2.57 7.75
C SER A 24 0.19 -1.80 8.98
N GLY A 25 -0.96 -1.12 8.88
CA GLY A 25 -1.61 -0.42 9.98
C GLY A 25 -1.11 1.02 10.20
N LEU A 26 -1.20 1.53 11.43
CA LEU A 26 -0.99 2.96 11.73
C LEU A 26 0.47 3.44 11.61
N LYS A 27 1.44 2.53 11.48
CA LYS A 27 2.87 2.86 11.41
C LYS A 27 3.43 2.85 9.98
N GLU A 28 2.55 2.98 8.99
CA GLU A 28 2.95 3.11 7.59
C GLU A 28 3.91 4.27 7.38
N ASN A 29 4.99 4.00 6.64
CA ASN A 29 6.05 4.94 6.31
C ASN A 29 6.34 4.82 4.82
N LEU A 30 6.52 5.96 4.15
CA LEU A 30 6.89 6.04 2.74
C LEU A 30 8.03 5.10 2.36
N ASP A 31 9.07 5.00 3.19
CA ASP A 31 10.28 4.22 2.92
C ASP A 31 10.68 3.36 4.14
N GLY A 32 9.70 2.87 4.89
CA GLY A 32 9.91 2.03 6.05
C GLY A 32 10.23 0.56 5.71
N PRO A 33 10.38 -0.31 6.73
CA PRO A 33 10.47 -1.74 6.52
C PRO A 33 9.26 -2.24 5.70
N LEU A 34 9.52 -2.93 4.60
CA LEU A 34 8.48 -3.37 3.66
C LEU A 34 7.55 -4.43 4.27
N GLY A 35 8.07 -5.20 5.23
CA GLY A 35 7.43 -6.41 5.72
C GLY A 35 7.13 -7.36 4.55
N PRO A 36 5.86 -7.72 4.32
CA PRO A 36 5.46 -8.62 3.23
C PRO A 36 5.30 -7.97 1.85
N ASN A 37 5.32 -6.63 1.75
CA ASN A 37 5.27 -5.94 0.45
C ASN A 37 6.61 -6.09 -0.32
N LYS A 38 6.59 -6.02 -1.65
CA LYS A 38 7.83 -6.04 -2.46
C LYS A 38 8.35 -4.65 -2.84
N MET A 39 7.64 -3.60 -2.45
CA MET A 39 7.99 -2.20 -2.73
C MET A 39 7.59 -1.30 -1.57
N THR A 40 8.22 -0.14 -1.47
CA THR A 40 7.91 0.86 -0.43
C THR A 40 6.53 1.47 -0.66
N LEU A 41 5.96 2.11 0.37
CA LEU A 41 4.70 2.84 0.20
C LEU A 41 4.83 3.97 -0.84
N ARG A 42 6.01 4.60 -0.94
CA ARG A 42 6.31 5.60 -1.98
C ARG A 42 6.23 4.98 -3.37
N GLU A 43 6.91 3.86 -3.58
CA GLU A 43 6.91 3.14 -4.86
C GLU A 43 5.50 2.66 -5.23
N ALA A 44 4.74 2.15 -4.26
CA ALA A 44 3.36 1.73 -4.46
C ALA A 44 2.44 2.88 -4.90
N ARG A 45 2.62 4.08 -4.35
CA ARG A 45 1.89 5.29 -4.77
C ARG A 45 2.24 5.72 -6.19
N GLU A 46 3.52 5.71 -6.54
CA GLU A 46 3.98 6.04 -7.89
C GLU A 46 3.47 5.02 -8.91
N ALA A 47 3.57 3.72 -8.61
CA ALA A 47 3.05 2.65 -9.45
C ALA A 47 1.54 2.80 -9.67
N TYR A 48 0.76 3.04 -8.60
CA TYR A 48 -0.69 3.26 -8.70
C TYR A 48 -1.02 4.47 -9.59
N LYS A 49 -0.30 5.59 -9.42
CA LYS A 49 -0.49 6.81 -10.22
C LYS A 49 -0.18 6.58 -11.70
N ASN A 50 0.81 5.75 -12.00
CA ASN A 50 1.22 5.42 -13.36
C ASN A 50 0.37 4.30 -14.00
N GLY A 51 -0.59 3.72 -13.26
CA GLY A 51 -1.38 2.57 -13.71
C GLY A 51 -0.57 1.27 -13.78
N GLU A 52 0.58 1.23 -13.09
CA GLU A 52 1.44 0.07 -12.99
C GLU A 52 0.97 -0.87 -11.87
N LYS A 53 1.45 -2.11 -11.93
CA LYS A 53 1.08 -3.13 -10.96
C LYS A 53 1.86 -2.95 -9.66
N ILE A 54 1.15 -2.93 -8.53
CA ILE A 54 1.73 -3.07 -7.19
C ILE A 54 2.03 -4.55 -6.94
N ILE A 55 3.27 -4.88 -6.55
CA ILE A 55 3.79 -6.27 -6.42
C ILE A 55 4.22 -6.65 -5.01
#